data_AF-A0A9D5RC72-F1
#
_entry.id   AF-A0A9D5RC72-F1
#
_cell.length_a   1.000
_cell.length_b   1.000
_cell.length_c   1.000
_cell.angle_alpha   90.00
_cell.angle_beta   90.00
_cell.angle_gamma   90.00
#
_symmetry.space_group_name_H-M   'P 1'
#
loop_
_entity.id
_entity.type
_entity.pdbx_description
1 polymer ?
#
loop_
_entity_poly.entity_id
_entity_poly.type
_entity_poly.pdbx_seq_one_letter_code
_entity_poly.pdbx_strand_id
1 'polypeptide(L)'
;MKKFVAMLLAAMILLTAMTVFAEEKTVVDWAYGAMPLNNGNVGTIYYTAAYYELEGIVNPTNPEYAPYTAEEIAAIKDGAVEGAEGYRFDAPAAALIGVSVADSDVIFWYDAENAAAIVGHADPLTLDAETGNFVTAEGTAVASPIK
;
A
#
# COMPACT_ATOMS: atom_id res chain seq x y z
N MET A 1 2.87 10.91 58.56
CA MET A 1 1.95 11.28 57.46
C MET A 1 2.65 11.73 56.18
N LYS A 2 3.60 12.70 56.20
CA LYS A 2 4.26 13.21 54.98
C LYS A 2 5.01 12.15 54.13
N LYS A 3 5.64 11.14 54.76
CA LYS A 3 6.36 10.07 54.05
C LYS A 3 5.45 9.07 53.31
N PHE A 4 4.23 8.86 53.80
CA PHE A 4 3.27 7.93 53.19
C PHE A 4 2.65 8.52 51.91
N VAL A 5 2.39 9.84 51.91
CA VAL A 5 1.87 10.56 50.74
C VAL A 5 2.90 10.61 49.62
N ALA A 6 4.19 10.80 49.93
CA ALA A 6 5.27 10.78 48.94
C ALA A 6 5.45 9.41 48.28
N MET A 7 5.25 8.32 49.04
CA MET A 7 5.38 6.96 48.53
C MET A 7 4.20 6.55 47.64
N LEU A 8 2.97 7.01 47.98
CA LEU A 8 1.79 6.82 47.14
C LEU A 8 1.90 7.59 45.81
N LEU A 9 2.43 8.81 45.86
CA LEU A 9 2.61 9.65 44.67
C LEU A 9 3.67 9.06 43.73
N ALA A 10 4.77 8.53 44.27
CA ALA A 10 5.81 7.87 43.47
C ALA A 10 5.29 6.56 42.83
N ALA A 11 4.48 5.78 43.56
CA ALA A 11 3.85 4.57 43.01
C ALA A 11 2.81 4.91 41.92
N MET A 12 2.06 6.01 42.06
CA MET A 12 1.12 6.45 41.03
C MET A 12 1.84 6.92 39.77
N ILE A 13 2.94 7.68 39.89
CA ILE A 13 3.74 8.14 38.73
C ILE A 13 4.38 6.95 38.01
N LEU A 14 4.85 5.92 38.75
CA LEU A 14 5.37 4.70 38.16
C LEU A 14 4.29 3.89 37.43
N LEU A 15 3.07 3.85 37.98
CA LEU A 15 1.94 3.14 37.37
C LEU A 15 1.45 3.85 36.10
N THR A 16 1.45 5.18 36.05
CA THR A 16 1.10 5.93 34.83
C THR A 16 2.18 5.80 33.74
N ALA A 17 3.46 5.71 34.11
CA ALA A 17 4.56 5.52 33.17
C ALA A 17 4.66 4.10 32.60
N MET A 18 4.09 3.10 33.29
CA MET A 18 3.98 1.72 32.79
C MET A 18 2.77 1.49 31.87
N THR A 19 1.87 2.47 31.74
CA THR A 19 0.87 2.49 30.68
C THR A 19 1.53 2.85 29.36
N VAL A 20 2.19 1.85 28.79
CA VAL A 20 1.99 1.49 27.39
C VAL A 20 2.36 2.64 26.45
N PHE A 21 3.68 2.80 26.25
CA PHE A 21 4.16 2.79 24.87
C PHE A 21 3.76 1.42 24.29
N ALA A 22 2.49 1.28 23.92
CA ALA A 22 2.20 0.47 22.77
C ALA A 22 2.93 1.24 21.68
N GLU A 23 4.08 0.71 21.29
CA GLU A 23 4.51 0.87 19.92
C GLU A 23 3.23 0.53 19.13
N GLU A 24 2.57 1.57 18.66
CA GLU A 24 1.48 1.44 17.72
C GLU A 24 2.20 0.74 16.59
N LYS A 25 2.06 -0.59 16.54
CA LYS A 25 2.56 -1.40 15.45
C LYS A 25 1.76 -0.86 14.30
N THR A 26 2.31 0.17 13.65
CA THR A 26 1.80 0.73 12.41
C THR A 26 1.43 -0.49 11.63
N VAL A 27 0.14 -0.64 11.33
CA VAL A 27 -0.33 -1.78 10.57
C VAL A 27 0.42 -1.65 9.25
N VAL A 28 1.48 -2.43 9.14
CA VAL A 28 2.37 -2.37 8.02
C VAL A 28 1.60 -3.03 6.90
N ASP A 29 1.09 -2.21 5.98
CA ASP A 29 0.31 -2.72 4.87
C ASP A 29 1.29 -3.35 3.87
N TRP A 30 0.94 -4.53 3.37
CA TRP A 30 1.82 -5.30 2.49
C TRP A 30 1.44 -5.04 1.04
N ALA A 31 2.42 -5.15 0.14
CA ALA A 31 2.20 -5.02 -1.29
C ALA A 31 2.79 -6.20 -2.06
N TYR A 32 2.08 -6.64 -3.09
CA TYR A 32 2.49 -7.73 -3.98
C TYR A 32 2.70 -7.21 -5.40
N GLY A 33 3.87 -7.49 -5.98
CA GLY A 33 4.17 -7.17 -7.38
C GLY A 33 3.40 -8.11 -8.32
N ALA A 34 2.34 -7.59 -8.93
CA ALA A 34 1.40 -8.41 -9.69
C ALA A 34 1.77 -8.54 -11.17
N MET A 35 2.31 -7.47 -11.77
CA MET A 35 2.63 -7.47 -13.20
C MET A 35 3.77 -6.50 -13.53
N PRO A 36 4.88 -6.97 -14.14
CA PRO A 36 5.82 -6.09 -14.80
C PRO A 36 5.19 -5.56 -16.09
N LEU A 37 5.17 -4.25 -16.23
CA LEU A 37 4.88 -3.53 -17.46
C LEU A 37 6.21 -3.09 -18.08
N ASN A 38 6.32 -3.23 -19.39
CA ASN A 38 7.44 -2.71 -20.16
C ASN A 38 6.87 -1.77 -21.23
N ASN A 39 6.28 -0.66 -20.79
CA ASN A 39 5.59 0.27 -21.69
C ASN A 39 5.92 1.73 -21.35
N GLY A 40 7.12 2.17 -21.71
CA GLY A 40 7.64 3.51 -21.40
C GLY A 40 8.15 3.59 -19.97
N ASN A 41 7.73 4.63 -19.23
CA ASN A 41 8.22 4.92 -17.87
C ASN A 41 7.58 4.07 -16.76
N VAL A 42 6.69 3.14 -17.08
CA VAL A 42 6.01 2.29 -16.09
C VAL A 42 6.72 0.95 -15.96
N GLY A 43 7.14 0.63 -14.74
CA GLY A 43 7.76 -0.64 -14.34
C GLY A 43 6.71 -1.64 -13.84
N THR A 44 6.61 -1.87 -12.53
CA THR A 44 5.73 -2.89 -11.94
C THR A 44 4.49 -2.28 -11.28
N ILE A 45 3.34 -2.94 -11.44
CA ILE A 45 2.14 -2.65 -10.63
C ILE A 45 2.17 -3.51 -9.36
N TYR A 46 1.93 -2.87 -8.23
CA TYR A 46 1.79 -3.47 -6.91
C TYR A 46 0.35 -3.34 -6.43
N TYR A 47 -0.18 -4.42 -5.86
CA TYR A 47 -1.49 -4.44 -5.19
C TYR A 47 -1.29 -4.60 -3.69
N THR A 48 -1.94 -3.74 -2.90
CA THR A 48 -1.87 -3.75 -1.43
C THR A 48 -2.88 -4.72 -0.81
N ALA A 49 -2.82 -4.95 0.51
CA ALA A 49 -3.83 -5.74 1.20
C ALA A 49 -5.24 -5.18 1.00
N ALA A 50 -5.39 -3.85 1.10
CA ALA A 50 -6.65 -3.15 0.91
C ALA A 50 -7.26 -3.40 -0.48
N TYR A 51 -6.44 -3.58 -1.52
CA TYR A 51 -6.93 -3.94 -2.85
C TYR A 51 -7.58 -5.33 -2.85
N TYR A 52 -6.98 -6.31 -2.15
CA TYR A 52 -7.52 -7.67 -2.09
C TYR A 52 -8.77 -7.82 -1.22
N GLU A 53 -9.14 -6.78 -0.47
CA GLU A 53 -10.40 -6.72 0.29
C GLU A 53 -11.57 -6.20 -0.54
N LEU A 54 -11.33 -5.66 -1.74
CA LEU A 54 -12.38 -5.17 -2.63
C LEU A 54 -13.20 -6.32 -3.24
N GLU A 55 -14.51 -6.10 -3.36
CA GLU A 55 -15.39 -7.03 -4.05
C GLU A 55 -15.17 -7.01 -5.57
N GLY A 56 -15.27 -8.18 -6.21
CA GLY A 56 -15.24 -8.29 -7.68
C GLY A 56 -13.85 -8.19 -8.30
N ILE A 57 -12.77 -8.23 -7.51
CA ILE A 57 -11.41 -8.34 -8.03
C ILE A 57 -11.21 -9.67 -8.77
N VAL A 58 -10.60 -9.61 -9.95
CA VAL A 58 -10.31 -10.77 -10.80
C VAL A 58 -8.83 -11.09 -10.79
N ASN A 59 -8.48 -12.37 -10.88
CA ASN A 59 -7.10 -12.79 -11.06
C ASN A 59 -6.71 -12.59 -12.53
N PRO A 60 -5.85 -11.62 -12.88
CA PRO A 60 -5.50 -11.31 -14.27
C PRO A 60 -4.65 -12.42 -14.93
N THR A 61 -4.08 -13.33 -14.13
CA THR A 61 -3.33 -14.48 -14.64
C THR A 61 -4.24 -15.68 -14.92
N ASN A 62 -5.49 -15.64 -14.46
CA ASN A 62 -6.49 -16.65 -14.77
C ASN A 62 -7.08 -16.38 -16.17
N PRO A 63 -7.02 -17.35 -17.11
CA PRO A 63 -7.50 -17.15 -18.48
C PRO A 63 -9.01 -16.89 -18.58
N GLU A 64 -9.79 -17.23 -17.55
CA GLU A 64 -11.23 -16.99 -17.48
C GLU A 64 -11.56 -15.70 -16.70
N TYR A 65 -10.54 -14.96 -16.23
CA TYR A 65 -10.71 -13.79 -15.35
C TYR A 65 -11.59 -14.08 -14.14
N ALA A 66 -11.47 -15.29 -13.58
CA ALA A 66 -12.19 -15.64 -12.36
C ALA A 66 -11.70 -14.81 -11.15
N PRO A 67 -12.55 -14.57 -10.15
CA PRO A 67 -12.13 -13.92 -8.91
C PRO A 67 -11.00 -14.67 -8.21
N TYR A 68 -10.18 -13.94 -7.47
CA TYR A 68 -9.20 -14.56 -6.58
C TYR A 68 -9.88 -15.45 -5.53
N THR A 69 -9.33 -16.64 -5.29
CA THR A 69 -9.78 -17.49 -4.19
C THR A 69 -9.17 -17.01 -2.87
N ALA A 70 -9.79 -17.37 -1.75
CA ALA A 70 -9.25 -17.06 -0.42
C ALA A 70 -7.86 -17.69 -0.19
N GLU A 71 -7.60 -18.86 -0.79
CA GLU A 71 -6.32 -19.56 -0.70
C GLU A 71 -5.23 -18.86 -1.50
N GLU A 72 -5.56 -18.32 -2.68
CA GLU A 72 -4.63 -17.50 -3.48
C GLU A 72 -4.25 -16.21 -2.73
N ILE A 73 -5.24 -15.51 -2.16
CA ILE A 73 -5.00 -14.28 -1.38
C ILE A 73 -4.15 -14.59 -0.15
N ALA A 74 -4.41 -15.70 0.54
CA ALA A 74 -3.60 -16.12 1.69
C ALA A 74 -2.14 -16.39 1.29
N ALA A 75 -1.90 -17.08 0.17
CA ALA A 75 -0.54 -17.34 -0.31
C ALA A 75 0.20 -16.06 -0.73
N ILE A 76 -0.52 -15.11 -1.36
CA ILE A 76 0.01 -13.79 -1.71
C ILE A 76 0.40 -13.03 -0.44
N LYS A 77 -0.50 -12.99 0.55
CA LYS A 77 -0.27 -12.34 1.83
C LYS A 77 0.96 -12.90 2.53
N ASP A 78 1.08 -14.22 2.62
CA ASP A 78 2.24 -14.87 3.24
C ASP A 78 3.55 -14.54 2.49
N GLY A 79 3.50 -14.43 1.16
CA GLY A 79 4.63 -14.02 0.33
C GLY A 79 5.01 -12.55 0.45
N ALA A 80 4.10 -11.69 0.90
CA ALA A 80 4.28 -10.24 1.01
C ALA A 80 4.67 -9.77 2.43
N VAL A 81 4.99 -10.69 3.35
CA VAL A 81 5.44 -10.37 4.73
C VAL A 81 6.97 -10.30 4.80
N GLU A 82 7.50 -9.33 5.56
CA GLU A 82 8.94 -9.16 5.78
C GLU A 82 9.65 -10.49 6.14
N GLY A 83 10.69 -10.82 5.37
CA GLY A 83 11.44 -12.07 5.51
C GLY A 83 11.00 -13.21 4.58
N ALA A 84 9.85 -13.07 3.89
CA ALA A 84 9.49 -13.95 2.78
C ALA A 84 10.26 -13.59 1.50
N GLU A 85 10.43 -14.56 0.59
CA GLU A 85 11.13 -14.34 -0.69
C GLU A 85 10.43 -13.30 -1.58
N GLY A 86 9.11 -13.17 -1.45
CA GLY A 86 8.30 -12.23 -2.22
C GLY A 86 8.22 -10.81 -1.63
N TYR A 87 8.72 -10.60 -0.41
CA TYR A 87 8.66 -9.30 0.24
C TYR A 87 9.57 -8.29 -0.45
N ARG A 88 9.04 -7.09 -0.68
CA ARG A 88 9.78 -6.00 -1.34
C ARG A 88 9.86 -4.76 -0.47
N PHE A 89 8.73 -4.31 0.08
CA PHE A 89 8.63 -3.11 0.91
C PHE A 89 7.21 -3.02 1.49
N ASP A 90 7.06 -2.11 2.43
CA ASP A 90 5.79 -1.78 3.05
C ASP A 90 5.05 -0.71 2.26
N ALA A 91 3.72 -0.85 2.17
CA ALA A 91 2.84 0.13 1.56
C ALA A 91 2.40 1.19 2.60
N PRO A 92 2.16 2.44 2.16
CA PRO A 92 1.46 3.43 2.98
C PRO A 92 0.05 2.94 3.34
N ALA A 93 -0.43 3.24 4.55
CA ALA A 93 -1.68 2.70 5.09
C ALA A 93 -2.97 3.04 4.30
N ALA A 94 -2.95 4.08 3.46
CA ALA A 94 -4.08 4.45 2.60
C ALA A 94 -3.94 3.92 1.16
N ALA A 95 -2.77 3.37 0.80
CA ALA A 95 -2.49 2.97 -0.55
C ALA A 95 -3.34 1.76 -0.94
N LEU A 96 -3.89 1.81 -2.15
CA LEU A 96 -4.59 0.70 -2.78
C LEU A 96 -3.69 0.02 -3.81
N ILE A 97 -3.04 0.81 -4.66
CA ILE A 97 -2.12 0.35 -5.70
C ILE A 97 -0.82 1.15 -5.68
N GLY A 98 0.27 0.51 -6.08
CA GLY A 98 1.57 1.14 -6.30
C GLY A 98 2.03 0.94 -7.73
N VAL A 99 2.74 1.90 -8.29
CA VAL A 99 3.30 1.82 -9.65
C VAL A 99 4.75 2.27 -9.61
N SER A 100 5.68 1.38 -9.98
CA SER A 100 7.10 1.76 -10.08
C SER A 100 7.41 2.44 -11.40
N VAL A 101 8.40 3.31 -11.36
CA VAL A 101 9.02 3.87 -12.56
C VAL A 101 9.96 2.81 -13.15
N ALA A 102 9.94 2.63 -14.48
CA ALA A 102 10.83 1.70 -15.17
C ALA A 102 12.31 2.07 -14.91
N ASP A 103 13.15 1.06 -14.70
CA ASP A 103 14.58 1.21 -14.41
C ASP A 103 14.91 2.14 -13.22
N SER A 104 13.99 2.26 -12.26
CA SER A 104 14.11 3.10 -11.07
C SER A 104 13.56 2.41 -9.83
N ASP A 105 14.08 2.79 -8.67
CA ASP A 105 13.58 2.35 -7.35
C ASP A 105 12.41 3.23 -6.84
N VAL A 106 11.91 4.15 -7.69
CA VAL A 106 10.81 5.06 -7.35
C VAL A 106 9.46 4.37 -7.54
N ILE A 107 8.58 4.51 -6.54
CA ILE A 107 7.22 3.98 -6.54
C ILE A 107 6.24 5.07 -6.13
N PHE A 108 5.20 5.23 -6.94
CA PHE A 108 4.09 6.13 -6.66
C PHE A 108 2.87 5.33 -6.20
N TRP A 109 2.24 5.79 -5.13
CA TRP A 109 1.13 5.12 -4.47
C TRP A 109 -0.18 5.84 -4.70
N TYR A 110 -1.26 5.10 -4.86
CA TYR A 110 -2.58 5.66 -5.11
C TYR A 110 -3.63 4.97 -4.26
N ASP A 111 -4.53 5.76 -3.70
CA ASP A 111 -5.70 5.29 -2.96
C ASP A 111 -6.96 5.35 -3.83
N ALA A 112 -8.10 4.94 -3.27
CA ALA A 112 -9.38 5.01 -3.97
C ALA A 112 -9.81 6.44 -4.30
N GLU A 113 -9.37 7.46 -3.55
CA GLU A 113 -9.78 8.86 -3.77
C GLU A 113 -9.01 9.48 -4.95
N ASN A 114 -7.69 9.30 -4.99
CA ASN A 114 -6.79 9.90 -5.97
C ASN A 114 -6.65 9.06 -7.25
N ALA A 115 -7.09 7.79 -7.24
CA ALA A 115 -7.16 6.91 -8.42
C ALA A 115 -8.58 6.70 -8.99
N ALA A 116 -9.64 7.22 -8.33
CA ALA A 116 -11.04 6.96 -8.71
C ALA A 116 -11.39 7.25 -10.18
N ALA A 117 -10.60 8.07 -10.87
CA ALA A 117 -10.85 8.46 -12.25
C ALA A 117 -10.37 7.44 -13.31
N ILE A 118 -9.45 6.51 -12.99
CA ILE A 118 -8.96 5.52 -13.98
C ILE A 118 -9.86 4.27 -14.00
N VAL A 119 -11.17 4.46 -14.08
CA VAL A 119 -12.12 3.36 -14.31
C VAL A 119 -12.29 2.99 -15.79
N GLY A 120 -11.67 3.78 -16.67
CA GLY A 120 -11.58 3.53 -18.11
C GLY A 120 -11.22 4.80 -18.85
N HIS A 121 -10.03 4.85 -19.42
CA HIS A 121 -9.61 5.94 -20.30
C HIS A 121 -9.48 5.42 -21.73
N ALA A 122 -10.07 6.14 -22.69
CA ALA A 122 -10.04 5.73 -24.10
C ALA A 122 -8.64 5.93 -24.71
N ASP A 123 -7.92 6.96 -24.26
CA ASP A 123 -6.57 7.24 -24.74
C ASP A 123 -5.52 6.53 -23.89
N PRO A 124 -4.37 6.14 -24.49
CA PRO A 124 -3.22 5.66 -23.76
C PRO A 124 -2.77 6.67 -22.68
N LEU A 125 -2.52 6.16 -21.47
CA LEU A 125 -2.01 6.94 -20.36
C LEU A 125 -0.49 6.80 -20.25
N THR A 126 0.18 7.86 -19.80
CA THR A 126 1.60 7.88 -19.47
C THR A 126 1.78 8.23 -18.00
N LEU A 127 2.73 7.59 -17.33
CA LEU A 127 3.20 8.00 -16.00
C LEU A 127 4.27 9.07 -16.15
N ASP A 128 4.03 10.24 -15.56
CA ASP A 128 5.08 11.22 -15.32
C ASP A 128 5.96 10.73 -14.17
N ALA A 129 7.22 10.41 -14.47
CA ALA A 129 8.16 9.85 -13.51
C ALA A 129 8.65 10.86 -12.47
N GLU A 130 8.50 12.17 -12.69
CA GLU A 130 8.90 13.20 -11.74
C GLU A 130 7.81 13.46 -10.70
N THR A 131 6.56 13.57 -11.17
CA THR A 131 5.43 13.92 -10.31
C THR A 131 4.61 12.72 -9.85
N GLY A 132 4.74 11.59 -10.53
CA GLY A 132 3.92 10.41 -10.33
C GLY A 132 2.50 10.55 -10.85
N ASN A 133 2.18 11.57 -11.65
CA ASN A 133 0.84 11.68 -12.21
C ASN A 133 0.65 10.74 -13.39
N PHE A 134 -0.53 10.13 -13.48
CA PHE A 134 -1.00 9.58 -14.75
C PHE A 134 -1.58 10.71 -15.58
N VAL A 135 -1.09 10.85 -16.81
CA VAL A 135 -1.52 11.88 -17.76
C VAL A 135 -2.02 11.26 -19.05
N THR A 136 -2.97 11.94 -19.71
CA THR A 136 -3.35 11.64 -21.09
C THR A 136 -2.22 12.00 -22.06
N ALA A 137 -2.32 11.57 -23.33
CA ALA A 137 -1.38 11.97 -24.37
C ALA A 137 -1.28 13.49 -24.58
N GLU A 138 -2.31 14.26 -24.22
CA GLU A 138 -2.35 15.72 -24.29
C GLU A 138 -1.77 16.40 -23.03
N GLY A 139 -1.32 15.62 -22.04
CA GLY A 139 -0.68 16.11 -20.81
C GLY A 139 -1.65 16.48 -19.68
N THR A 140 -2.92 16.08 -19.78
CA THR A 140 -3.90 16.31 -18.69
C THR A 140 -3.73 15.25 -17.61
N ALA A 141 -3.50 15.66 -16.36
CA ALA A 141 -3.46 14.74 -15.22
C ALA A 141 -4.85 14.16 -14.94
N VAL A 142 -4.92 12.83 -14.86
CA VAL A 142 -6.15 12.06 -14.61
C VAL A 142 -6.09 11.28 -13.30
N ALA A 143 -4.91 11.04 -12.74
CA ALA A 143 -4.74 10.54 -11.38
C ALA A 143 -3.44 11.07 -10.80
N SER A 144 -3.44 11.27 -9.48
CA SER A 144 -2.28 11.74 -8.73
C SER A 144 -1.95 10.76 -7.61
N PRO A 145 -0.69 10.65 -7.20
CA PRO A 145 -0.34 9.80 -6.09
C PRO A 145 -0.77 10.44 -4.76
N ILE A 146 -0.91 9.61 -3.73
CA ILE A 146 -1.02 10.09 -2.35
C ILE A 146 0.28 10.84 -1.98
N LYS A 147 0.14 11.91 -1.20
CA LYS A 147 1.26 12.76 -0.77
C LYS A 147 1.84 12.30 0.56
#